data_AF-A0A6V6Z7I5-F1
#
_entry.id   AF-A0A6V6Z7I5-F1
#
_cell.length_a   1.000
_cell.length_b   1.000
_cell.length_c   1.000
_cell.angle_alpha   90.00
_cell.angle_beta   90.00
_cell.angle_gamma   90.00
#
_symmetry.space_group_name_H-M   'P 1'
#
loop_
_entity.id
_entity.type
_entity.pdbx_description
1 polymer ?
#
loop_
_entity_poly.entity_id
_entity_poly.type
_entity_poly.pdbx_seq_one_letter_code
_entity_poly.pdbx_strand_id
1 'polypeptide(L)'
;MEPKSEPVESNWAELRQQQKKTLSVPNTAMAVTIDLGEWNDIHPLNKYDVGKRLALQAIKMVYGEKKLVLSGPLFKSMKREQNKLVLSFSDIGTGLIAKKNAILKGFSIAGGDGKFVWANAEIINDKIMVWSDSIPIPLKVRYARADNPSEANLYNKQNLPASPFESKI
;
A
#
# COMPACT_ATOMS: atom_id res chain seq x y z
N MET A 1 -4.16 10.09 -16.21
CA MET A 1 -4.82 10.39 -14.93
C MET A 1 -3.87 11.16 -14.02
N GLU A 2 -4.08 12.47 -14.00
CA GLU A 2 -3.41 13.36 -13.05
C GLU A 2 -3.72 12.95 -11.60
N PRO A 3 -2.74 13.06 -10.68
CA PRO A 3 -2.98 12.89 -9.26
C PRO A 3 -4.03 13.89 -8.75
N LYS A 4 -4.83 13.47 -7.77
CA LYS A 4 -5.84 14.33 -7.13
C LYS A 4 -5.26 15.01 -5.91
N SER A 5 -5.61 16.28 -5.70
CA SER A 5 -5.20 17.08 -4.54
C SER A 5 -5.88 16.64 -3.24
N GLU A 6 -7.05 16.02 -3.32
CA GLU A 6 -7.81 15.50 -2.18
C GLU A 6 -8.03 13.98 -2.30
N PRO A 7 -8.19 13.26 -1.17
CA PRO A 7 -8.60 11.87 -1.20
C PRO A 7 -10.01 11.74 -1.78
N VAL A 8 -10.15 11.02 -2.88
CA VAL A 8 -11.43 10.79 -3.55
C VAL A 8 -11.69 9.30 -3.73
N GLU A 9 -12.95 8.95 -3.98
CA GLU A 9 -13.30 7.59 -4.40
C GLU A 9 -12.67 7.25 -5.76
N SER A 10 -12.30 5.98 -5.93
CA SER A 10 -11.64 5.47 -7.13
C SER A 10 -12.09 4.06 -7.43
N ASN A 11 -12.73 3.87 -8.58
CA ASN A 11 -13.13 2.56 -9.08
C ASN A 11 -11.90 1.68 -9.38
N TRP A 12 -10.78 2.28 -9.78
CA TRP A 12 -9.52 1.55 -9.95
C TRP A 12 -8.97 1.04 -8.62
N ALA A 13 -9.04 1.85 -7.57
CA ALA A 13 -8.62 1.42 -6.26
C ALA A 13 -9.53 0.33 -5.69
N GLU A 14 -10.84 0.39 -5.96
CA GLU A 14 -11.76 -0.68 -5.61
C GLU A 14 -11.44 -1.98 -6.36
N LEU A 15 -11.16 -1.91 -7.67
CA LEU A 15 -10.72 -3.06 -8.45
C LEU A 15 -9.45 -3.69 -7.87
N ARG A 16 -8.44 -2.89 -7.53
CA ARG A 16 -7.20 -3.37 -6.88
C ARG A 16 -7.48 -4.02 -5.53
N GLN A 17 -8.43 -3.49 -4.76
CA GLN A 17 -8.85 -4.09 -3.49
C GLN A 17 -9.51 -5.47 -3.71
N GLN A 18 -10.30 -5.64 -4.77
CA GLN A 18 -10.87 -6.94 -5.14
C GLN A 18 -9.79 -7.92 -5.61
N GLN A 19 -8.82 -7.47 -6.42
CA GLN A 19 -7.64 -8.27 -6.81
C GLN A 19 -6.85 -8.73 -5.58
N LYS A 20 -6.65 -7.88 -4.57
CA LYS A 20 -5.99 -8.29 -3.31
C LYS A 20 -6.79 -9.37 -2.58
N LYS A 21 -8.12 -9.29 -2.56
CA LYS A 21 -8.97 -10.27 -1.86
C LYS A 21 -8.85 -11.68 -2.46
N THR A 22 -8.49 -11.82 -3.74
CA THR A 22 -8.31 -13.15 -4.35
C THR A 22 -7.12 -13.92 -3.79
N LEU A 23 -6.23 -13.28 -3.00
CA LEU A 23 -5.19 -13.98 -2.25
C LEU A 23 -5.74 -14.99 -1.22
N SER A 24 -7.04 -14.96 -0.90
CA SER A 24 -7.68 -16.00 -0.08
C SER A 24 -7.86 -17.32 -0.82
N VAL A 25 -7.75 -17.33 -2.16
CA VAL A 25 -7.85 -18.54 -2.98
C VAL A 25 -6.52 -19.32 -2.89
N PRO A 26 -6.53 -20.65 -2.65
CA PRO A 26 -5.32 -21.45 -2.59
C PRO A 26 -4.44 -21.28 -3.84
N ASN A 27 -3.12 -21.36 -3.67
CA ASN A 27 -2.14 -21.27 -4.76
C ASN A 27 -2.27 -19.99 -5.60
N THR A 28 -2.65 -18.87 -4.99
CA THR A 28 -2.76 -17.56 -5.65
C THR A 28 -1.73 -16.58 -5.10
N ALA A 29 -1.15 -15.76 -5.97
CA ALA A 29 -0.27 -14.66 -5.61
C ALA A 29 -0.57 -13.40 -6.41
N MET A 30 0.00 -12.27 -5.95
CA MET A 30 -0.21 -10.96 -6.55
C MET A 30 1.10 -10.19 -6.61
N ALA A 31 1.44 -9.70 -7.81
CA ALA A 31 2.48 -8.70 -7.99
C ALA A 31 1.87 -7.30 -7.90
N VAL A 32 2.34 -6.49 -6.95
CA VAL A 32 1.95 -5.07 -6.85
C VAL A 32 2.72 -4.29 -7.91
N THR A 33 2.04 -3.47 -8.73
CA THR A 33 2.63 -2.71 -9.85
C THR A 33 2.25 -1.23 -9.86
N ILE A 34 1.69 -0.71 -8.75
CA ILE A 34 1.11 0.63 -8.65
C ILE A 34 2.09 1.78 -8.94
N ASP A 35 3.39 1.51 -8.89
CA ASP A 35 4.50 2.45 -9.08
C ASP A 35 5.17 2.35 -10.46
N LEU A 36 4.74 1.41 -11.31
CA LEU A 36 5.41 1.10 -12.59
C LEU A 36 4.74 1.72 -13.82
N GLY A 37 3.62 2.41 -13.64
CA GLY A 37 2.87 3.05 -14.74
C GLY A 37 3.07 4.55 -14.78
N GLU A 38 2.93 5.10 -15.98
CA GLU A 38 2.97 6.53 -16.25
C GLU A 38 1.58 7.15 -16.03
N TRP A 39 1.54 8.39 -15.54
CA TRP A 39 0.27 9.05 -15.30
C TRP A 39 -0.51 9.31 -16.60
N ASN A 40 0.17 9.45 -17.74
CA ASN A 40 -0.41 9.83 -19.03
C ASN A 40 -0.55 8.66 -20.03
N ASP A 41 -0.22 7.43 -19.63
CA ASP A 41 -0.37 6.23 -20.48
C ASP A 41 -1.04 5.11 -19.67
N ILE A 42 -1.96 4.38 -20.29
CA ILE A 42 -2.58 3.20 -19.69
C ILE A 42 -1.72 1.94 -19.86
N HIS A 43 -0.67 2.00 -20.69
CA HIS A 43 0.29 0.92 -20.91
C HIS A 43 1.61 1.25 -20.24
N PRO A 44 2.03 0.52 -19.19
CA PRO A 44 3.30 0.81 -18.53
C PRO A 44 4.49 0.56 -19.46
N LEU A 45 5.43 1.50 -19.53
CA LEU A 45 6.69 1.28 -20.27
C LEU A 45 7.58 0.26 -19.54
N ASN A 46 7.59 0.30 -18.20
CA ASN A 46 8.38 -0.61 -17.38
C ASN A 46 7.74 -2.00 -17.23
N LYS A 47 7.63 -2.73 -18.34
CA LYS A 47 7.16 -4.13 -18.37
C LYS A 47 8.15 -5.10 -17.75
N TYR A 48 9.43 -4.72 -17.74
CA TYR A 48 10.51 -5.55 -17.21
C TYR A 48 10.36 -5.77 -15.70
N ASP A 49 10.10 -4.72 -14.92
CA ASP A 49 9.90 -4.87 -13.47
C ASP A 49 8.55 -5.53 -13.14
N VAL A 50 7.53 -5.39 -14.00
CA VAL A 50 6.29 -6.19 -13.89
C VAL A 50 6.64 -7.68 -13.99
N GLY A 51 7.39 -8.08 -15.02
CA GLY A 51 7.84 -9.46 -15.22
C GLY A 51 8.68 -9.98 -14.07
N LYS A 52 9.63 -9.18 -13.55
CA LYS A 52 10.43 -9.54 -12.38
C LYS A 52 9.56 -9.83 -11.15
N ARG A 53 8.58 -8.97 -10.85
CA ARG A 53 7.71 -9.14 -9.67
C ARG A 53 6.83 -10.38 -9.79
N LEU A 54 6.38 -10.73 -11.00
CA LEU A 54 5.68 -11.98 -11.27
C LEU A 54 6.60 -13.20 -11.11
N ALA A 55 7.84 -13.13 -11.63
CA ALA A 55 8.83 -14.19 -11.48
C ALA A 55 9.15 -14.49 -10.00
N LEU A 56 9.24 -13.47 -9.14
CA LEU A 56 9.41 -13.67 -7.69
C LEU A 56 8.28 -14.53 -7.07
N GLN A 57 7.04 -14.40 -7.56
CA GLN A 57 5.92 -15.23 -7.09
C GLN A 57 6.15 -16.69 -7.47
N ALA A 58 6.47 -16.94 -8.74
CA ALA A 58 6.69 -18.29 -9.25
C ALA A 58 7.87 -18.98 -8.56
N ILE A 59 8.99 -18.29 -8.37
CA ILE A 59 10.18 -18.82 -7.69
C ILE A 59 9.83 -19.33 -6.28
N LYS A 60 9.02 -18.59 -5.53
CA LYS A 60 8.65 -18.99 -4.17
C LYS A 60 7.56 -20.07 -4.14
N MET A 61 6.52 -19.93 -4.96
CA MET A 61 5.36 -20.83 -4.92
C MET A 61 5.60 -22.17 -5.62
N VAL A 62 6.35 -22.16 -6.71
CA VAL A 62 6.55 -23.32 -7.58
C VAL A 62 7.92 -23.95 -7.36
N TYR A 63 8.98 -23.12 -7.30
CA TYR A 63 10.35 -23.61 -7.21
C TYR A 63 10.85 -23.79 -5.76
N GLY A 64 10.02 -23.47 -4.75
CA GLY A 64 10.28 -23.84 -3.36
C GLY A 64 11.25 -22.94 -2.60
N GLU A 65 11.61 -21.78 -3.13
CA GLU A 65 12.52 -20.82 -2.48
C GLU A 65 11.84 -20.05 -1.33
N LYS A 66 11.62 -20.74 -0.21
CA LYS A 66 10.81 -20.25 0.92
C LYS A 66 11.34 -18.97 1.57
N LYS A 67 12.66 -18.73 1.52
CA LYS A 67 13.32 -17.57 2.14
C LYS A 67 13.25 -16.30 1.29
N LEU A 68 12.80 -16.39 0.04
CA LEU A 68 12.71 -15.24 -0.86
C LEU A 68 11.58 -14.28 -0.41
N VAL A 69 11.86 -12.98 -0.48
CA VAL A 69 10.86 -11.92 -0.32
C VAL A 69 10.14 -11.73 -1.66
N LEU A 70 8.86 -12.10 -1.72
CA LEU A 70 8.07 -12.13 -2.95
C LEU A 70 7.28 -10.84 -3.20
N SER A 71 6.85 -10.17 -2.13
CA SER A 71 5.98 -9.00 -2.18
C SER A 71 6.51 -7.88 -1.31
N GLY A 72 5.97 -6.69 -1.54
CA GLY A 72 6.08 -5.59 -0.59
C GLY A 72 5.04 -5.71 0.53
N PRO A 73 5.03 -4.73 1.45
CA PRO A 73 4.19 -4.77 2.63
C PRO A 73 2.69 -4.95 2.30
N LEU A 74 2.04 -5.90 2.98
CA LEU A 74 0.59 -6.08 2.92
C LEU A 74 -0.04 -5.70 4.25
N PHE A 75 -1.03 -4.80 4.23
CA PHE A 75 -1.75 -4.43 5.44
C PHE A 75 -2.32 -5.67 6.15
N LYS A 76 -2.03 -5.80 7.45
CA LYS A 76 -2.42 -6.93 8.30
C LYS A 76 -3.46 -6.53 9.34
N SER A 77 -3.20 -5.48 10.09
CA SER A 77 -4.11 -4.99 11.13
C SER A 77 -3.84 -3.55 11.51
N MET A 78 -4.76 -2.96 12.26
CA MET A 78 -4.55 -1.68 12.91
C MET A 78 -5.18 -1.61 14.29
N LYS A 79 -4.72 -0.65 15.07
CA LYS A 79 -5.37 -0.23 16.32
C LYS A 79 -5.30 1.29 16.43
N ARG A 80 -6.24 1.88 17.18
CA ARG A 80 -6.17 3.30 17.54
C ARG A 80 -5.44 3.45 18.87
N GLU A 81 -4.48 4.36 18.89
CA GLU A 81 -3.83 4.84 20.10
C GLU A 81 -4.04 6.36 20.16
N GLN A 82 -4.91 6.80 21.06
CA GLN A 82 -5.35 8.20 21.15
C GLN A 82 -5.89 8.71 19.79
N ASN A 83 -5.27 9.73 19.20
CA ASN A 83 -5.62 10.33 17.91
C ASN A 83 -4.85 9.73 16.73
N LYS A 84 -4.17 8.59 16.91
CA LYS A 84 -3.34 7.96 15.87
C LYS A 84 -3.80 6.54 15.57
N LEU A 85 -3.64 6.12 14.32
CA LEU A 85 -3.76 4.73 13.91
C LEU A 85 -2.38 4.10 13.82
N VAL A 86 -2.18 2.99 14.51
CA VAL A 86 -0.96 2.19 14.46
C VAL A 86 -1.22 0.96 13.60
N LEU A 87 -0.56 0.91 12.45
CA LEU A 87 -0.77 -0.10 11.41
C LEU A 87 0.35 -1.15 11.46
N SER A 88 -0.01 -2.40 11.22
CA SER A 88 0.94 -3.51 11.04
C SER A 88 0.82 -4.12 9.65
N PHE A 89 1.94 -4.63 9.15
CA PHE A 89 2.05 -5.18 7.80
C PHE A 89 2.68 -6.58 7.86
N SER A 90 2.26 -7.47 6.97
CA SER A 90 3.05 -8.65 6.60
C SER A 90 4.01 -8.30 5.46
N ASP A 91 4.89 -9.24 5.10
CA ASP A 91 5.77 -9.14 3.93
C ASP A 91 6.69 -7.91 3.91
N ILE A 92 7.08 -7.48 5.12
CA ILE A 92 7.99 -6.35 5.33
C ILE A 92 9.45 -6.70 5.00
N GLY A 93 9.74 -7.96 4.68
CA GLY A 93 11.09 -8.44 4.44
C GLY A 93 12.04 -8.12 5.61
N THR A 94 13.07 -7.31 5.37
CA THR A 94 14.03 -6.88 6.42
C THR A 94 13.69 -5.50 7.03
N GLY A 95 12.51 -4.97 6.75
CA GLY A 95 11.98 -3.75 7.35
C GLY A 95 11.29 -2.83 6.34
N LEU A 96 10.60 -1.82 6.87
CA LEU A 96 9.88 -0.81 6.09
C LEU A 96 10.79 0.38 5.76
N ILE A 97 10.56 0.99 4.59
CA ILE A 97 11.20 2.24 4.17
C ILE A 97 10.21 3.15 3.47
N ALA A 98 10.46 4.46 3.57
CA ALA A 98 9.88 5.45 2.67
C ALA A 98 10.82 5.63 1.49
N LYS A 99 10.40 5.18 0.31
CA LYS A 99 11.23 5.27 -0.91
C LYS A 99 11.38 6.73 -1.33
N LYS A 100 12.51 7.05 -2.00
CA LYS A 100 12.95 8.39 -2.41
C LYS A 100 13.48 9.27 -1.25
N ASN A 101 13.97 8.67 -0.15
CA ASN A 101 14.52 9.36 1.03
C ASN A 101 13.61 10.49 1.55
N ALA A 102 12.30 10.25 1.51
CA ALA A 102 11.27 11.27 1.67
C ALA A 102 10.37 10.98 2.88
N ILE A 103 9.60 11.99 3.28
CA ILE A 103 8.47 11.87 4.21
C ILE A 103 7.52 10.76 3.70
N LEU A 104 7.04 9.91 4.60
CA LEU A 104 6.09 8.85 4.27
C LEU A 104 4.73 9.46 3.89
N LYS A 105 4.22 9.08 2.72
CA LYS A 105 3.04 9.66 2.08
C LYS A 105 2.10 8.59 1.53
N GLY A 106 0.94 9.02 1.06
CA GLY A 106 -0.08 8.17 0.43
C GLY A 106 -1.13 7.64 1.40
N PHE A 107 -1.15 8.12 2.65
CA PHE A 107 -2.15 7.77 3.65
C PHE A 107 -3.25 8.84 3.74
N SER A 108 -4.50 8.42 3.83
CA SER A 108 -5.62 9.26 4.23
C SER A 108 -6.44 8.59 5.32
N ILE A 109 -7.05 9.38 6.19
CA ILE A 109 -7.85 8.89 7.31
C ILE A 109 -9.19 9.63 7.38
N ALA A 110 -10.17 9.01 8.02
CA ALA A 110 -11.47 9.62 8.29
C ALA A 110 -11.95 9.27 9.70
N GLY A 111 -12.77 10.16 10.27
CA GLY A 111 -13.50 9.94 11.51
C GLY A 111 -14.86 9.25 11.26
N GLY A 112 -15.80 9.48 12.17
CA GLY A 112 -17.16 8.92 12.10
C GLY A 112 -18.00 9.44 10.92
N ASP A 113 -17.70 10.64 10.43
CA ASP A 113 -18.36 11.26 9.27
C ASP A 113 -17.94 10.63 7.93
N GLY A 114 -16.88 9.82 7.92
CA GLY A 114 -16.36 9.17 6.73
C GLY A 114 -15.68 10.12 5.72
N LYS A 115 -15.43 11.39 6.08
CA LYS A 115 -14.73 12.34 5.20
C LYS A 115 -13.23 12.13 5.32
N PHE A 116 -12.61 11.70 4.22
CA PHE A 116 -11.18 11.42 4.20
C PHE A 116 -10.36 12.70 4.01
N VAL A 117 -9.30 12.82 4.80
CA VAL A 117 -8.26 13.84 4.66
C VAL A 117 -6.90 13.17 4.50
N TRP A 118 -5.98 13.83 3.81
CA TRP A 118 -4.58 13.37 3.80
C TRP A 118 -4.03 13.35 5.23
N ALA A 119 -3.22 12.33 5.52
CA ALA A 119 -2.71 12.07 6.85
C ALA A 119 -1.18 12.19 6.88
N ASN A 120 -0.66 12.63 8.02
CA ASN A 120 0.73 12.45 8.36
C ASN A 120 0.99 10.96 8.64
N ALA A 121 2.17 10.48 8.28
CA ALA A 121 2.57 9.11 8.54
C ALA A 121 4.05 9.01 8.87
N GLU A 122 4.40 8.07 9.75
CA GLU A 122 5.77 7.80 10.17
C GLU A 122 6.02 6.30 10.35
N ILE A 123 7.23 5.85 9.99
CA ILE A 123 7.69 4.48 10.24
C ILE A 123 8.34 4.46 11.63
N ILE A 124 7.72 3.74 12.56
CA ILE A 124 8.27 3.50 13.91
C ILE A 124 8.52 2.01 14.06
N ASN A 125 9.80 1.62 13.99
CA ASN A 125 10.23 0.23 13.85
C ASN A 125 9.55 -0.42 12.62
N ASP A 126 8.82 -1.52 12.82
CA ASP A 126 8.12 -2.24 11.75
C ASP A 126 6.62 -1.88 11.67
N LYS A 127 6.22 -0.73 12.22
CA LYS A 127 4.84 -0.25 12.22
C LYS A 127 4.76 1.13 11.59
N ILE A 128 3.56 1.47 11.12
CA ILE A 128 3.26 2.80 10.60
C ILE A 128 2.30 3.49 11.56
N MET A 129 2.68 4.69 12.01
CA MET A 129 1.77 5.58 12.73
C MET A 129 1.16 6.56 11.75
N VAL A 130 -0.17 6.72 11.76
CA VAL A 130 -0.91 7.59 10.85
C VAL A 130 -1.85 8.50 11.65
N TRP A 131 -1.84 9.80 11.37
CA TRP A 131 -2.67 10.78 12.10
C TRP A 131 -2.96 12.03 11.27
N SER A 132 -3.91 12.83 11.73
CA SER A 132 -4.17 14.19 11.22
C SER A 132 -4.69 15.04 12.38
N ASP A 133 -4.22 16.28 12.47
CA ASP A 133 -4.64 17.21 13.51
C ASP A 133 -6.12 17.59 13.37
N SER A 134 -6.69 17.45 12.16
CA SER A 134 -8.12 17.67 11.91
C SER A 134 -9.01 16.46 12.25
N ILE A 135 -8.43 15.28 12.56
CA ILE A 135 -9.17 14.05 12.84
C ILE A 135 -8.79 13.53 14.23
N PRO A 136 -9.42 14.01 15.31
CA PRO A 136 -9.06 13.62 16.68
C PRO A 136 -9.43 12.18 17.00
N ILE A 137 -10.42 11.61 16.31
CA ILE A 137 -10.92 10.25 16.51
C ILE A 137 -10.89 9.51 15.17
N PRO A 138 -9.72 9.04 14.71
CA PRO A 138 -9.64 8.32 13.45
C PRO A 138 -10.28 6.93 13.57
N LEU A 139 -11.08 6.57 12.57
CA LEU A 139 -11.78 5.28 12.51
C LEU A 139 -11.51 4.51 11.22
N LYS A 140 -11.09 5.20 10.15
CA LYS A 140 -10.80 4.62 8.84
C LYS A 140 -9.44 5.07 8.35
N VAL A 141 -8.79 4.22 7.56
CA VAL A 141 -7.52 4.52 6.89
C VAL A 141 -7.52 3.95 5.48
N ARG A 142 -6.89 4.70 4.57
CA ARG A 142 -6.60 4.30 3.20
C ARG A 142 -5.12 4.49 2.93
N TYR A 143 -4.56 3.60 2.13
CA TYR A 143 -3.24 3.75 1.55
C TYR A 143 -3.30 3.58 0.03
N ALA A 144 -2.69 4.52 -0.70
CA ALA A 144 -2.61 4.50 -2.16
C ALA A 144 -3.97 4.31 -2.87
N ARG A 145 -5.07 4.78 -2.25
CA ARG A 145 -6.43 4.70 -2.80
C ARG A 145 -6.68 5.90 -3.71
N ALA A 146 -6.27 5.79 -4.96
CA ALA A 146 -6.53 6.74 -6.04
C ALA A 146 -6.33 6.02 -7.38
N ASP A 147 -6.80 6.61 -8.47
CA ASP A 147 -6.52 6.08 -9.81
C ASP A 147 -5.01 6.04 -10.08
N ASN A 148 -4.32 7.14 -9.75
CA ASN A 148 -2.87 7.30 -9.81
C ASN A 148 -2.31 7.81 -8.46
N PRO A 149 -1.90 6.91 -7.55
CA PRO A 149 -1.36 7.28 -6.24
C PRO A 149 0.14 7.63 -6.32
N SER A 150 0.52 8.66 -7.07
CA SER A 150 1.93 9.00 -7.38
C SER A 150 2.80 9.30 -6.14
N GLU A 151 2.18 9.79 -5.07
CA GLU A 151 2.85 10.11 -3.80
C GLU A 151 3.01 8.89 -2.88
N ALA A 152 2.43 7.73 -3.22
CA ALA A 152 2.54 6.53 -2.41
C ALA A 152 3.97 5.98 -2.43
N ASN A 153 4.63 5.97 -1.27
CA ASN A 153 6.06 5.66 -1.17
C ASN A 153 6.43 4.66 -0.05
N LEU A 154 5.51 3.84 0.43
CA LEU A 154 5.78 2.77 1.40
C LEU A 154 6.32 1.54 0.68
N TYR A 155 7.52 1.12 1.05
CA TYR A 155 8.19 -0.06 0.48
C TYR A 155 8.78 -0.90 1.62
N ASN A 156 9.15 -2.14 1.32
CA ASN A 156 10.12 -2.85 2.14
C ASN A 156 11.56 -2.55 1.70
N LYS A 157 12.54 -2.94 2.51
CA LYS A 157 13.98 -2.81 2.20
C LYS A 157 14.43 -3.60 0.97
N GLN A 158 13.62 -4.53 0.47
CA GLN A 158 13.83 -5.24 -0.81
C GLN A 158 13.29 -4.45 -2.01
N ASN A 159 12.88 -3.19 -1.79
CA ASN A 159 12.44 -2.27 -2.83
C ASN A 159 11.14 -2.72 -3.54
N LEU A 160 10.27 -3.43 -2.83
CA LEU A 160 8.93 -3.80 -3.30
C LEU A 160 7.85 -2.91 -2.65
N PRO A 161 6.90 -2.36 -3.42
CA PRO A 161 5.89 -1.42 -2.94
C PRO A 161 4.83 -2.10 -2.09
N ALA A 162 4.29 -1.37 -1.12
CA ALA A 162 3.13 -1.82 -0.37
C ALA A 162 1.88 -1.87 -1.26
N SER A 163 1.02 -2.87 -1.03
CA SER A 163 -0.27 -2.95 -1.71
C SER A 163 -1.22 -1.86 -1.20
N PRO A 164 -2.02 -1.22 -2.08
CA PRO A 164 -3.13 -0.37 -1.66
C PRO A 164 -4.09 -1.14 -0.74
N PHE A 165 -4.73 -0.40 0.16
CA PHE A 165 -5.78 -0.96 1.03
C PHE A 165 -6.71 0.13 1.56
N GLU A 166 -7.87 -0.33 2.05
CA GLU A 166 -8.73 0.42 2.96
C GLU A 166 -9.09 -0.46 4.16
N SER A 167 -9.17 0.15 5.35
CA SER A 167 -9.59 -0.55 6.56
C SER A 167 -10.31 0.39 7.53
N LYS A 168 -11.10 -0.19 8.44
CA LYS A 168 -11.82 0.49 9.51
C LYS A 168 -11.68 -0.29 10.82
N ILE A 169 -11.72 0.41 11.95
CA ILE A 169 -11.76 -0.18 13.29
C ILE A 169 -13.16 -0.75 13.55
#